data_AF-A0A142JQ90-F1
#
_entry.id   AF-A0A142JQ90-F1
#
_cell.length_a   1.000
_cell.length_b   1.000
_cell.length_c   1.000
_cell.angle_alpha   90.00
_cell.angle_beta   90.00
_cell.angle_gamma   90.00
#
_symmetry.space_group_name_H-M   'P 1'
#
loop_
_entity.id
_entity.type
_entity.pdbx_description
1 polymer ?
#
loop_
_entity_poly.entity_id
_entity_poly.type
_entity_poly.pdbx_seq_one_letter_code
_entity_poly.pdbx_strand_id
1 'polypeptide(L)' 'MEKLKTFLMTIPKEERAPFAERCGTTWPFLRNVMYGQRTPGEKLCVALERESGKAVTRRDLRNDWFEIWPELAA' A
#
# COMPACT_ATOMS: atom_id res chain seq x y z
N MET A 1 6.54 0.74 -6.89
CA MET A 1 5.20 0.11 -7.00
C MET A 1 5.23 -1.41 -7.21
N GLU A 2 6.27 -2.00 -7.80
CA GLU A 2 6.37 -3.46 -8.03
C GLU A 2 6.17 -4.31 -6.77
N LYS A 3 6.67 -3.87 -5.62
CA LYS A 3 6.54 -4.58 -4.34
C LYS A 3 5.08 -4.66 -3.87
N LEU A 4 4.32 -3.58 -4.01
CA LEU A 4 2.89 -3.58 -3.73
C LEU A 4 2.15 -4.55 -4.66
N LYS A 5 2.43 -4.50 -5.96
CA LYS A 5 1.80 -5.40 -6.94
C LYS A 5 2.08 -6.86 -6.62
N THR A 6 3.34 -7.18 -6.32
CA THR A 6 3.77 -8.54 -5.94
C THR A 6 2.99 -9.03 -4.72
N PHE A 7 2.92 -8.22 -3.65
CA PHE A 7 2.18 -8.56 -2.44
C PHE A 7 0.67 -8.71 -2.69
N LEU A 8 0.03 -7.76 -3.38
CA LEU A 8 -1.42 -7.84 -3.62
C LEU A 8 -1.80 -9.04 -4.50
N MET A 9 -0.90 -9.51 -5.37
CA MET A 9 -1.11 -10.70 -6.18
C MET A 9 -1.04 -12.00 -5.37
N THR A 10 -0.42 -12.01 -4.19
CA THR A 10 -0.44 -13.18 -3.30
C THR A 10 -1.74 -13.31 -2.50
N ILE A 11 -2.58 -12.28 -2.48
CA ILE A 11 -3.84 -12.29 -1.73
C ILE A 11 -4.91 -13.09 -2.50
N PRO A 12 -5.48 -14.16 -1.89
CA PRO A 12 -6.59 -14.92 -2.45
C PRO A 12 -7.79 -14.03 -2.80
N LYS A 13 -8.59 -14.40 -3.80
CA LYS A 13 -9.64 -13.53 -4.34
C LYS A 13 -10.66 -13.10 -3.29
N GLU A 14 -11.02 -14.03 -2.42
CA GLU A 14 -11.91 -13.91 -1.28
C GLU A 14 -11.39 -12.94 -0.21
N GLU A 15 -10.07 -12.82 -0.05
CA GLU A 15 -9.42 -11.96 0.96
C GLU A 15 -9.15 -10.53 0.46
N ARG A 16 -9.28 -10.28 -0.85
CA ARG A 16 -8.96 -8.97 -1.45
C ARG A 16 -9.82 -7.82 -0.95
N ALA A 17 -11.13 -8.05 -0.87
CA ALA A 17 -12.06 -7.04 -0.36
C ALA A 17 -11.87 -6.81 1.15
N PRO A 18 -11.83 -7.86 2.01
CA PRO A 18 -11.50 -7.71 3.43
C PRO A 18 -10.16 -6.99 3.67
N PHE A 19 -9.11 -7.33 2.92
CA PHE A 19 -7.82 -6.66 3.06
C PHE A 19 -7.90 -5.17 2.73
N ALA A 20 -8.56 -4.81 1.63
CA ALA A 20 -8.72 -3.41 1.25
C ALA A 20 -9.52 -2.62 2.28
N GLU A 21 -10.58 -3.23 2.85
CA GLU A 21 -11.39 -2.62 3.90
C GLU A 21 -10.59 -2.35 5.17
N ARG A 22 -9.76 -3.31 5.63
CA ARG A 22 -8.85 -3.09 6.76
C ARG A 22 -7.82 -1.99 6.51
N CYS A 23 -7.43 -1.80 5.24
CA CYS A 23 -6.58 -0.69 4.81
C CYS A 23 -7.34 0.65 4.69
N GLY A 24 -8.66 0.67 4.92
CA GLY A 24 -9.51 1.85 4.80
C GLY A 24 -9.77 2.28 3.35
N THR A 25 -9.80 1.33 2.41
CA THR A 25 -10.00 1.60 0.97
C THR A 25 -10.78 0.48 0.28
N THR A 26 -10.78 0.45 -1.06
CA THR A 26 -11.42 -0.58 -1.87
C THR A 26 -10.42 -1.30 -2.77
N TRP A 27 -10.71 -2.56 -3.12
CA TRP A 27 -9.85 -3.34 -4.00
C TRP A 27 -9.62 -2.69 -5.38
N PRO A 28 -10.65 -2.11 -6.06
CA PRO A 28 -10.43 -1.38 -7.30
C PRO A 28 -9.46 -0.21 -7.14
N PHE A 29 -9.49 0.50 -6.01
CA PHE A 29 -8.53 1.57 -5.75
C PHE A 29 -7.11 1.03 -5.59
N LEU A 30 -6.92 -0.04 -4.79
CA LEU A 30 -5.61 -0.71 -4.66
C LEU A 30 -5.08 -1.22 -6.01
N ARG A 31 -5.97 -1.70 -6.89
CA ARG A 31 -5.61 -2.11 -8.25
C ARG A 31 -5.05 -0.93 -9.04
N ASN A 32 -5.68 0.23 -8.98
CA ASN A 32 -5.16 1.43 -9.66
C ASN A 32 -3.80 1.85 -9.09
N VAL A 33 -3.64 1.75 -7.76
CA VAL A 33 -2.38 2.07 -7.09
C VAL A 33 -1.26 1.12 -7.52
N MET A 34 -1.49 -0.20 -7.51
CA MET A 34 -0.43 -1.17 -7.84
C MET A 34 0.03 -1.11 -9.30
N TYR A 35 -0.83 -0.62 -10.21
CA TYR A 35 -0.47 -0.35 -11.60
C TYR A 35 0.06 1.09 -11.81
N GLY A 36 0.29 1.86 -10.74
CA GLY A 36 0.86 3.20 -10.81
C GLY A 36 -0.09 4.28 -11.35
N GLN A 37 -1.37 3.98 -11.52
CA GLN A 37 -2.37 4.93 -12.02
C GLN A 37 -2.78 5.94 -10.94
N ARG A 38 -2.55 5.62 -9.67
CA ARG A 38 -2.81 6.49 -8.52
C ARG A 38 -1.69 6.37 -7.50
N THR A 39 -1.30 7.49 -6.90
CA THR A 39 -0.48 7.49 -5.70
C THR A 39 -1.39 7.31 -4.49
N PRO A 40 -1.12 6.37 -3.57
CA PRO A 40 -1.92 6.22 -2.36
C PRO A 40 -1.81 7.49 -1.51
N GLY A 41 -2.75 7.76 -0.60
CA GLY A 41 -2.60 8.83 0.40
C GLY A 41 -1.69 8.40 1.57
N GLU A 42 -1.24 9.33 2.40
CA GLU A 42 -0.34 9.06 3.54
C GLU A 42 -0.93 8.03 4.51
N LYS A 43 -2.19 8.25 4.91
CA LYS A 43 -2.94 7.34 5.79
C LYS A 43 -3.04 5.93 5.21
N LEU A 44 -3.26 5.82 3.89
CA LEU A 44 -3.32 4.52 3.22
C LEU A 44 -1.94 3.85 3.18
N CYS A 45 -0.85 4.60 3.04
CA CYS A 45 0.49 4.03 3.09
C CYS A 45 0.79 3.38 4.46
N VAL A 46 0.43 4.08 5.54
CA VAL A 46 0.58 3.55 6.90
C VAL A 46 -0.31 2.33 7.11
N ALA A 47 -1.55 2.36 6.62
CA ALA A 47 -2.46 1.22 6.73
C ALA A 47 -1.95 0.00 5.95
N LEU A 48 -1.47 0.18 4.71
CA LEU A 48 -0.88 -0.88 3.91
C LEU A 48 0.36 -1.49 4.57
N GLU A 49 1.22 -0.66 5.17
CA GLU A 49 2.40 -1.16 5.91
C GLU A 49 2.01 -2.00 7.12
N ARG A 50 1.00 -1.58 7.87
CA ARG A 50 0.47 -2.32 9.02
C ARG A 50 -0.19 -3.64 8.60
N GLU A 51 -1.13 -3.59 7.67
CA GLU A 51 -1.93 -4.75 7.25
C GLU A 51 -1.13 -5.76 6.43
N SER A 52 -0.08 -5.33 5.74
CA SER A 52 0.85 -6.24 5.04
C SER A 52 1.92 -6.83 5.94
N GLY A 53 1.95 -6.50 7.24
CA GLY A 53 3.00 -6.96 8.16
C GLY A 53 4.39 -6.49 7.73
N LYS A 54 4.49 -5.26 7.19
CA LYS A 54 5.72 -4.67 6.62
C LYS A 54 6.25 -5.36 5.36
N ALA A 55 5.48 -6.27 4.74
CA ALA A 55 5.83 -6.81 3.43
C ALA A 55 5.85 -5.74 2.33
N VAL A 56 5.08 -4.66 2.51
CA VAL A 56 5.17 -3.40 1.74
C VAL A 56 5.29 -2.26 2.73
N THR A 57 6.27 -1.39 2.57
CA THR A 57 6.48 -0.23 3.46
C THR A 57 5.99 1.05 2.81
N ARG A 58 5.75 2.09 3.61
CA ARG A 58 5.38 3.42 3.10
C ARG A 58 6.44 4.04 2.17
N ARG A 59 7.71 3.60 2.28
CA ARG A 59 8.81 3.96 1.36
C ARG A 59 8.66 3.32 -0.03
N ASP A 60 8.02 2.15 -0.10
CA ASP A 60 7.80 1.42 -1.37
C ASP A 60 6.62 1.99 -2.19
N LEU A 61 5.77 2.80 -1.53
CA LEU A 61 4.46 3.22 -2.03
C LEU A 61 4.46 4.62 -2.66
N ARG A 62 5.49 5.42 -2.41
CA ARG A 62 5.60 6.81 -2.87
C ARG A 62 7.05 7.22 -3.00
N ASN A 63 7.32 8.24 -3.82
CA ASN A 63 8.67 8.80 -3.97
C ASN A 63 8.96 9.93 -2.96
N ASP A 64 7.92 10.66 -2.55
CA ASP A 64 7.93 11.80 -1.62
C ASP A 64 7.95 11.37 -0.14
N TRP A 65 8.18 10.09 0.16
CA TRP A 65 8.03 9.55 1.52
C TRP A 65 8.94 10.22 2.55
N PHE A 66 10.11 10.71 2.14
CA PHE A 66 11.10 11.32 3.04
C PHE A 66 10.69 12.74 3.48
N GLU A 67 9.83 13.41 2.71
CA GLU A 67 9.26 14.71 3.08
C GLU A 67 8.13 14.54 4.11
N ILE A 68 7.42 13.40 4.04
CA ILE A 68 6.26 13.08 4.87
C ILE A 68 6.69 12.41 6.19
N TRP A 69 7.66 11.49 6.12
CA TRP A 69 8.19 10.74 7.25
C TRP A 69 9.72 10.83 7.31
N PRO A 70 10.28 12.02 7.59
CA PRO A 70 11.73 12.22 7.66
C PRO A 70 12.39 11.35 8.74
N GLU A 71 11.66 10.97 9.79
CA GLU A 71 12.13 10.10 10.86
C GLU A 71 12.51 8.68 10.38
N LEU A 72 12.10 8.29 9.17
CA LEU A 72 12.44 7.00 8.57
C LEU A 72 13.76 7.02 7.78
N ALA A 73 14.38 8.18 7.57
CA ALA A 73 15.66 8.29 6.87
C ALA A 73 16.88 8.07 7.79
N ALA A 74 16.65 7.97 9.11
CA ALA A 74 17.66 7.75 10.13
C ALA A 74 18.08 6.28 10.28
#